data_AF-A0AAP9D759-F1
#
_entry.id   AF-A0AAP9D759-F1
#
_cell.length_a   1.000
_cell.length_b   1.000
_cell.length_c   1.000
_cell.angle_alpha   90.00
_cell.angle_beta   90.00
_cell.angle_gamma   90.00
#
_symmetry.space_group_name_H-M   'P 1'
#
loop_
_entity.id
_entity.type
_entity.pdbx_description
1 polymer ?
#
loop_
_entity_poly.entity_id
_entity_poly.type
_entity_poly.pdbx_seq_one_letter_code
_entity_poly.pdbx_strand_id
1 'polypeptide(L)'
;MNKKIKTLIVSSSLSIGLLSLVATNIAACSSSIKSKQEYEIYPTIKGYEQRDFSKILASEFIKIIKTNIQFSSTNKDVKYELYDARLNELDEDVIDLIIRYELKGQTHTYKKVLKGFKNAKQYRLFLENKKYLEDEKNRDALYLTPTVNSSIDISKTTIAEALKWQLSYLSINNGNRDLKYEILKITKSEVANSINVEIRISKGNGENLASITYSRTLNGFISDEDKKVYLANLEEIKQAKNQIEPQLLDEKTKQKTVKEVIENYKTLFKLPTQTGFIYEIQSVETDVNNKTAVVFNIIVKKGENSQQATLRYTKVITGFVENK
;
A
#
# COMPACT_ATOMS: atom_id res chain seq x y z
N MET A 1 26.26 55.44 -0.15
CA MET A 1 24.81 55.75 -0.22
C MET A 1 24.07 54.60 -0.87
N ASN A 2 23.22 53.95 -0.08
CA ASN A 2 22.41 52.77 -0.42
C ASN A 2 21.47 53.03 -1.61
N LYS A 3 21.59 52.25 -2.69
CA LYS A 3 20.51 52.10 -3.68
C LYS A 3 19.75 50.81 -3.41
N LYS A 4 18.59 50.96 -2.78
CA LYS A 4 17.60 49.91 -2.52
C LYS A 4 17.20 49.24 -3.84
N ILE A 5 17.46 47.95 -3.97
CA ILE A 5 16.80 47.09 -4.96
C ILE A 5 15.39 46.84 -4.45
N LYS A 6 14.37 47.34 -5.15
CA LYS A 6 12.97 46.97 -4.90
C LYS A 6 12.65 45.72 -5.73
N THR A 7 12.67 44.58 -5.06
CA THR A 7 12.11 43.32 -5.55
C THR A 7 10.59 43.45 -5.62
N LEU A 8 9.99 43.29 -6.81
CA LEU A 8 8.54 43.11 -6.94
C LEU A 8 8.28 41.62 -7.17
N ILE A 9 7.79 40.98 -6.11
CA ILE A 9 7.22 39.63 -6.16
C ILE A 9 5.78 39.81 -6.64
N VAL A 10 5.41 39.15 -7.74
CA VAL A 10 4.01 39.00 -8.14
C VAL A 10 3.64 37.53 -8.02
N SER A 11 3.00 37.21 -6.90
CA SER A 11 2.27 35.96 -6.69
C SER A 11 0.92 36.00 -7.42
N SER A 12 0.53 34.84 -7.92
CA SER A 12 -0.69 34.56 -8.68
C SER A 12 -2.00 34.78 -7.92
N SER A 13 -2.97 35.42 -8.56
CA SER A 13 -4.39 35.05 -8.45
C SER A 13 -5.20 35.60 -9.63
N LEU A 14 -6.13 34.77 -10.12
CA LEU A 14 -7.21 35.07 -11.06
C LEU A 14 -7.95 36.38 -10.71
N SER A 15 -8.30 37.18 -11.72
CA SER A 15 -9.66 37.74 -11.91
C SER A 15 -9.79 38.39 -13.29
N ILE A 16 -10.97 38.18 -13.88
CA ILE A 16 -11.48 38.76 -15.12
C ILE A 16 -11.77 40.26 -14.92
N GLY A 17 -11.49 41.09 -15.93
CA GLY A 17 -12.27 42.32 -16.16
C GLY A 17 -11.52 43.65 -16.20
N LEU A 18 -11.84 44.39 -17.26
CA LEU A 18 -11.77 45.84 -17.44
C LEU A 18 -10.42 46.53 -17.73
N LEU A 19 -10.39 47.09 -18.95
CA LEU A 19 -9.64 48.28 -19.35
C LEU A 19 -9.62 49.34 -18.25
N SER A 20 -8.43 49.83 -17.92
CA SER A 20 -8.23 51.26 -17.63
C SER A 20 -6.81 51.67 -18.04
N LEU A 21 -6.78 52.65 -18.96
CA LEU A 21 -5.59 53.44 -19.26
C LEU A 21 -5.18 54.20 -17.99
N VAL A 22 -3.91 54.10 -17.61
CA VAL A 22 -3.23 55.20 -16.91
C VAL A 22 -2.01 55.58 -17.75
N ALA A 23 -2.22 56.58 -18.61
CA ALA A 23 -1.16 57.30 -19.25
C ALA A 23 -0.49 58.21 -18.22
N THR A 24 0.79 57.95 -17.91
CA THR A 24 1.68 59.00 -17.41
C THR A 24 2.89 59.07 -18.33
N ASN A 25 3.10 60.26 -18.87
CA ASN A 25 4.12 60.62 -19.84
C ASN A 25 5.53 60.41 -19.26
N ILE A 26 6.22 59.39 -19.75
CA ILE A 26 7.68 59.41 -19.92
C ILE A 26 7.94 59.11 -21.39
N ALA A 27 7.98 60.18 -22.18
CA ALA A 27 8.33 60.18 -23.58
C ALA A 27 9.86 60.22 -23.73
N ALA A 28 10.48 59.03 -23.74
CA ALA A 28 11.72 58.69 -24.44
C ALA A 28 12.03 57.22 -24.10
N CYS A 29 12.21 56.36 -25.11
CA CYS A 29 12.35 54.88 -25.06
C CYS A 29 11.06 54.03 -25.02
N SER A 30 9.92 54.51 -25.53
CA SER A 30 8.71 53.67 -25.71
C SER A 30 8.49 53.16 -27.15
N SER A 31 9.14 53.76 -28.15
CA SER A 31 9.06 53.32 -29.56
C SER A 31 9.86 52.04 -29.83
N SER A 32 11.01 51.84 -29.17
CA SER A 32 11.86 50.66 -29.36
C SER A 32 11.33 49.40 -28.68
N ILE A 33 10.50 49.54 -27.64
CA ILE A 33 9.87 48.41 -26.95
C ILE A 33 8.64 47.94 -27.71
N LYS A 34 7.83 48.86 -28.27
CA LYS A 34 6.69 48.51 -29.12
C LYS A 34 7.11 47.85 -30.44
N SER A 35 8.19 48.30 -31.08
CA SER A 35 8.68 47.70 -32.34
C SER A 35 9.36 46.34 -32.15
N LYS A 36 9.89 46.02 -30.95
CA LYS A 36 10.50 44.72 -30.66
C LYS A 36 9.48 43.59 -30.56
N GLN A 37 8.30 43.84 -29.97
CA GLN A 37 7.29 42.80 -29.76
C GLN A 37 6.48 42.44 -31.02
N GLU A 38 6.39 43.36 -32.00
CA GLU A 38 5.59 43.17 -33.22
C GLU A 38 6.07 41.98 -34.08
N TYR A 39 7.36 41.66 -34.03
CA TYR A 39 7.98 40.59 -34.80
C TYR A 39 8.43 39.40 -33.94
N GLU A 40 8.06 39.36 -32.66
CA GLU A 40 8.37 38.21 -31.81
C GLU A 40 7.28 37.13 -31.90
N ILE A 41 7.55 36.04 -32.62
CA ILE A 41 6.65 34.88 -32.66
C ILE A 41 7.03 33.81 -31.64
N TYR A 42 6.02 33.08 -31.16
CA TYR A 42 6.22 31.80 -30.51
C TYR A 42 6.20 30.70 -31.58
N PRO A 43 7.30 29.94 -31.74
CA PRO A 43 7.33 28.85 -32.69
C PRO A 43 6.36 27.75 -32.28
N THR A 44 5.75 27.09 -33.26
CA THR A 44 5.03 25.84 -33.06
C THR A 44 6.03 24.68 -33.09
N ILE A 45 5.68 23.56 -32.46
CA ILE A 45 6.51 22.35 -32.52
C ILE A 45 5.70 21.22 -33.14
N LYS A 46 6.16 20.76 -34.30
CA LYS A 46 5.51 19.71 -35.08
C LYS A 46 5.39 18.44 -34.23
N GLY A 47 4.15 17.95 -34.09
CA GLY A 47 3.87 16.70 -33.38
C GLY A 47 3.86 16.82 -31.85
N TYR A 48 3.97 18.04 -31.29
CA TYR A 48 3.91 18.27 -29.85
C TYR A 48 2.93 19.39 -29.54
N GLU A 49 2.00 19.12 -28.62
CA GLU A 49 1.23 20.17 -27.98
C GLU A 49 1.88 20.57 -26.64
N GLN A 50 1.59 21.78 -26.16
CA GLN A 50 2.18 22.28 -24.91
C GLN A 50 1.90 21.36 -23.70
N ARG A 51 0.76 20.66 -23.70
CA ARG A 51 0.43 19.67 -22.67
C ARG A 51 1.36 18.46 -22.65
N ASP A 52 2.01 18.15 -23.77
CA ASP A 52 2.90 16.99 -23.88
C ASP A 52 4.27 17.24 -23.25
N PHE A 53 4.65 18.51 -23.04
CA PHE A 53 5.93 18.84 -22.38
C PHE A 53 6.01 18.26 -20.98
N SER A 54 4.90 18.21 -20.24
CA SER A 54 4.83 17.64 -18.89
C SER A 54 5.27 16.16 -18.81
N LYS A 55 5.33 15.47 -19.94
CA LYS A 55 5.70 14.04 -20.03
C LYS A 55 7.16 13.82 -20.43
N ILE A 56 7.87 14.85 -20.86
CA ILE A 56 9.25 14.75 -21.38
C ILE A 56 10.19 15.68 -20.63
N LEU A 57 11.42 15.23 -20.39
CA LEU A 57 12.47 16.08 -19.83
C LEU A 57 12.90 17.12 -20.86
N ALA A 58 13.15 18.35 -20.41
CA ALA A 58 13.73 19.39 -21.26
C ALA A 58 15.05 18.91 -21.89
N SER A 59 15.89 18.19 -21.14
CA SER A 59 17.17 17.64 -21.61
C SER A 59 17.04 16.61 -22.73
N GLU A 60 15.90 15.92 -22.84
CA GLU A 60 15.62 14.99 -23.92
C GLU A 60 14.97 15.71 -25.10
N PHE A 61 14.01 16.59 -24.81
CA PHE A 61 13.30 17.34 -25.83
C PHE A 61 14.23 18.25 -26.64
N ILE A 62 15.25 18.83 -26.00
CA ILE A 62 16.21 19.71 -26.68
C ILE A 62 16.98 19.00 -27.81
N LYS A 63 17.17 17.67 -27.72
CA LYS A 63 17.87 16.88 -28.74
C LYS A 63 17.10 16.83 -30.07
N ILE A 64 15.78 16.99 -30.02
CA ILE A 64 14.88 16.87 -31.18
C ILE A 64 14.28 18.22 -31.59
N ILE A 65 14.58 19.31 -30.87
CA ILE A 65 13.92 20.59 -31.08
C ILE A 65 14.26 21.21 -32.43
N LYS A 66 15.50 21.06 -32.89
CA LYS A 66 15.98 21.61 -34.17
C LYS A 66 15.22 21.03 -35.37
N THR A 67 14.79 19.77 -35.31
CA THR A 67 14.06 19.11 -36.41
C THR A 67 12.56 19.34 -36.37
N ASN A 68 12.03 19.78 -35.21
CA ASN A 68 10.59 19.81 -34.96
C ASN A 68 10.03 21.23 -34.83
N ILE A 69 10.88 22.24 -34.68
CA ILE A 69 10.46 23.63 -34.58
C ILE A 69 9.92 24.14 -35.93
N GLN A 70 8.82 24.88 -35.87
CA GLN A 70 8.18 25.51 -37.02
C GLN A 70 7.86 26.96 -36.71
N PHE A 71 8.11 27.82 -37.69
CA PHE A 71 7.81 29.25 -37.60
C PHE A 71 6.63 29.56 -38.53
N SER A 72 5.47 29.83 -37.96
CA SER A 72 4.28 30.29 -38.69
C SER A 72 4.17 31.80 -38.56
N SER A 73 4.71 32.53 -39.54
CA SER A 73 4.60 34.00 -39.64
C SER A 73 3.48 34.39 -40.60
N THR A 74 2.69 35.40 -40.23
CA THR A 74 1.74 36.06 -41.14
C THR A 74 2.43 37.10 -42.04
N ASN A 75 3.62 37.56 -41.68
CA ASN A 75 4.43 38.48 -42.47
C ASN A 75 5.40 37.70 -43.36
N LYS A 76 5.19 37.79 -44.69
CA LYS A 76 5.99 37.08 -45.71
C LYS A 76 7.39 37.69 -45.91
N ASP A 77 7.62 38.91 -45.46
CA ASP A 77 8.89 39.62 -45.61
C ASP A 77 9.85 39.36 -44.45
N VAL A 78 9.45 38.54 -43.47
CA VAL A 78 10.27 38.19 -42.30
C VAL A 78 10.58 36.70 -42.30
N LYS A 79 11.87 36.39 -42.40
CA LYS A 79 12.37 35.01 -42.29
C LYS A 79 12.85 34.77 -40.86
N TYR A 80 12.29 33.73 -40.23
CA TYR A 80 12.68 33.29 -38.89
C TYR A 80 13.51 32.01 -38.97
N GLU A 81 14.47 31.89 -38.07
CA GLU A 81 15.22 30.67 -37.84
C GLU A 81 15.54 30.47 -36.37
N LEU A 82 15.69 29.21 -35.98
CA LEU A 82 16.21 28.86 -34.67
C LEU A 82 17.73 29.00 -34.71
N TYR A 83 18.25 30.03 -34.03
CA TYR A 83 19.69 30.25 -33.93
C TYR A 83 20.33 29.28 -32.94
N ASP A 84 19.72 29.14 -31.76
CA ASP A 84 20.19 28.24 -30.72
C ASP A 84 19.02 27.74 -29.84
N ALA A 85 19.20 26.59 -29.24
CA ALA A 85 18.33 26.07 -28.19
C ALA A 85 19.21 25.45 -27.12
N ARG A 86 19.08 25.94 -25.89
CA ARG A 86 19.89 25.45 -24.75
C ARG A 86 19.04 25.28 -23.50
N LEU A 87 19.44 24.35 -22.64
CA LEU A 87 18.85 24.23 -21.31
C LEU A 87 19.16 25.50 -20.51
N ASN A 88 18.21 25.93 -19.70
CA ASN A 88 18.42 27.06 -18.83
C ASN A 88 19.39 26.67 -17.71
N GLU A 89 20.40 27.51 -17.47
CA GLU A 89 21.45 27.24 -16.47
C GLU A 89 20.94 27.25 -15.03
N LEU A 90 19.80 27.89 -14.78
CA LEU A 90 19.19 28.01 -13.44
C LEU A 90 18.01 27.06 -13.25
N ASP A 91 17.47 26.51 -14.33
CA ASP A 91 16.28 25.65 -14.32
C ASP A 91 16.39 24.55 -15.39
N GLU A 92 16.75 23.35 -14.96
CA GLU A 92 16.91 22.17 -15.83
C GLU A 92 15.60 21.77 -16.53
N ASP A 93 14.45 22.30 -16.11
CA ASP A 93 13.13 22.02 -16.68
C ASP A 93 12.72 23.07 -17.73
N VAL A 94 13.64 23.93 -18.15
CA VAL A 94 13.39 25.05 -19.07
C VAL A 94 14.37 25.02 -20.23
N ILE A 95 13.84 25.32 -21.43
CA ILE A 95 14.65 25.52 -22.63
C ILE A 95 14.56 26.98 -23.06
N ASP A 96 15.73 27.60 -23.21
CA ASP A 96 15.90 28.90 -23.84
C ASP A 96 16.02 28.70 -25.36
N LEU A 97 15.06 29.23 -26.11
CA LEU A 97 15.10 29.32 -27.56
C LEU A 97 15.65 30.68 -27.96
N ILE A 98 16.74 30.69 -28.71
CA ILE A 98 17.28 31.90 -29.32
C ILE A 98 16.83 31.92 -30.77
N ILE A 99 15.93 32.84 -31.09
CA ILE A 99 15.32 32.97 -32.41
C ILE A 99 15.91 34.19 -33.09
N ARG A 100 16.30 34.01 -34.34
CA ARG A 100 16.80 35.07 -35.20
C ARG A 100 15.79 35.33 -36.30
N TYR A 101 15.60 36.61 -36.62
CA TYR A 101 14.83 37.02 -37.78
C TYR A 101 15.53 38.13 -38.55
N GLU A 102 15.26 38.19 -39.84
CA GLU A 102 15.76 39.24 -40.72
C GLU A 102 14.62 40.16 -41.15
N LEU A 103 14.83 41.48 -41.03
CA LEU A 103 13.89 42.50 -41.46
C LEU A 103 14.67 43.63 -42.13
N LYS A 104 14.35 43.95 -43.39
CA LYS A 104 14.96 45.07 -44.15
C LYS A 104 16.49 45.05 -44.13
N GLY A 105 17.10 43.87 -44.25
CA GLY A 105 18.56 43.68 -44.25
C GLY A 105 19.22 43.79 -42.87
N GLN A 106 18.45 43.89 -41.78
CA GLN A 106 18.97 43.86 -40.41
C GLN A 106 18.61 42.54 -39.72
N THR A 107 19.59 41.97 -39.01
CA THR A 107 19.41 40.77 -38.20
C THR A 107 19.02 41.15 -36.78
N HIS A 108 17.94 40.54 -36.30
CA HIS A 108 17.46 40.69 -34.95
C HIS A 108 17.44 39.34 -34.24
N THR A 109 17.68 39.36 -32.92
CA THR A 109 17.67 38.15 -32.10
C THR A 109 16.87 38.39 -30.83
N TYR A 110 16.04 37.43 -30.49
CA TYR A 110 15.26 37.44 -29.26
C TYR A 110 15.25 36.05 -28.62
N LYS A 111 14.90 36.00 -27.34
CA LYS A 111 14.80 34.77 -26.56
C LYS A 111 13.34 34.45 -26.27
N LYS A 112 12.92 33.21 -26.53
CA LYS A 112 11.68 32.63 -26.01
C LYS A 112 12.00 31.52 -25.02
N VAL A 113 11.09 31.32 -24.07
CA VAL A 113 11.23 30.32 -23.01
C VAL A 113 10.18 29.24 -23.22
N LEU A 114 10.62 27.99 -23.36
CA LEU A 114 9.76 26.83 -23.27
C LEU A 114 9.84 26.26 -21.86
N LYS A 115 8.69 26.03 -21.25
CA LYS A 115 8.52 25.57 -19.87
C LYS A 115 7.36 24.59 -19.77
N GLY A 116 7.22 23.98 -18.58
CA GLY A 116 6.20 22.96 -18.33
C GLY A 116 6.67 21.56 -18.70
N PHE A 117 8.00 21.36 -18.78
CA PHE A 117 8.60 20.05 -18.96
C PHE A 117 8.44 19.18 -17.70
N LYS A 118 8.64 17.87 -17.86
CA LYS A 118 8.73 16.94 -16.73
C LYS A 118 9.84 17.37 -15.79
N ASN A 119 9.57 17.41 -14.50
CA ASN A 119 10.54 17.85 -13.51
C ASN A 119 11.73 16.87 -13.41
N ALA A 120 12.94 17.35 -13.72
CA ALA A 120 14.16 16.57 -13.76
C ALA A 120 14.54 16.01 -12.39
N LYS A 121 14.35 16.79 -11.32
CA LYS A 121 14.63 16.33 -9.95
C LYS A 121 13.67 15.20 -9.54
N GLN A 122 12.37 15.34 -9.78
CA GLN A 122 11.39 14.29 -9.49
C GLN A 122 11.69 13.03 -10.31
N TYR A 123 12.10 13.18 -11.58
CA TYR A 123 12.45 12.04 -12.41
C TYR A 123 13.71 11.31 -11.93
N ARG A 124 14.75 12.02 -11.49
CA ARG A 124 15.93 11.38 -10.86
C ARG A 124 15.54 10.58 -9.62
N LEU A 125 14.72 11.15 -8.74
CA LEU A 125 14.21 10.44 -7.56
C LEU A 125 13.36 9.22 -7.92
N PHE A 126 12.53 9.30 -8.96
CA PHE A 126 11.81 8.14 -9.49
C PHE A 126 12.78 7.01 -9.88
N LEU A 127 13.84 7.33 -10.61
CA LEU A 127 14.83 6.34 -11.04
C LEU A 127 15.58 5.72 -9.86
N GLU A 128 15.93 6.50 -8.85
CA GLU A 128 16.56 6.01 -7.61
C GLU A 128 15.61 5.07 -6.84
N ASN A 129 14.35 5.47 -6.68
CA ASN A 129 13.32 4.64 -6.03
C ASN A 129 13.10 3.33 -6.79
N LYS A 130 13.03 3.40 -8.13
CA LYS A 130 12.90 2.23 -8.99
C LYS A 130 14.10 1.29 -8.84
N LYS A 131 15.31 1.84 -8.91
CA LYS A 131 16.55 1.07 -8.72
C LYS A 131 16.58 0.37 -7.37
N TYR A 132 16.16 1.05 -6.30
CA TYR A 132 16.07 0.44 -4.96
C TYR A 132 15.11 -0.75 -4.92
N LEU A 133 13.95 -0.65 -5.57
CA LEU A 133 12.94 -1.71 -5.62
C LEU A 133 13.36 -2.91 -6.49
N GLU A 134 14.21 -2.69 -7.49
CA GLU A 134 14.68 -3.71 -8.42
C GLU A 134 16.03 -4.34 -8.03
N ASP A 135 16.74 -3.78 -7.04
CA ASP A 135 18.02 -4.30 -6.57
C ASP A 135 17.84 -5.63 -5.83
N GLU A 136 18.44 -6.70 -6.36
CA GLU A 136 18.36 -8.05 -5.80
C GLU A 136 18.85 -8.12 -4.36
N LYS A 137 19.79 -7.25 -3.95
CA LYS A 137 20.29 -7.21 -2.56
C LYS A 137 19.21 -6.83 -1.56
N ASN A 138 18.16 -6.13 -2.01
CA ASN A 138 17.05 -5.71 -1.16
C ASN A 138 15.90 -6.72 -1.13
N ARG A 139 15.96 -7.79 -1.93
CA ARG A 139 14.81 -8.68 -2.19
C ARG A 139 14.19 -9.27 -0.92
N ASP A 140 15.01 -9.73 0.04
CA ASP A 140 14.52 -10.35 1.27
C ASP A 140 13.86 -9.31 2.20
N ALA A 141 14.40 -8.09 2.23
CA ALA A 141 13.82 -6.99 3.00
C ALA A 141 12.54 -6.44 2.35
N LEU A 142 12.43 -6.52 1.02
CA LEU A 142 11.30 -6.02 0.25
C LEU A 142 10.13 -7.01 0.21
N TYR A 143 10.38 -8.27 -0.10
CA TYR A 143 9.32 -9.19 -0.52
C TYR A 143 8.74 -9.93 0.69
N LEU A 144 8.08 -9.18 1.56
CA LEU A 144 7.51 -9.69 2.80
C LEU A 144 6.32 -10.64 2.52
N THR A 145 6.18 -11.65 3.38
CA THR A 145 5.03 -12.57 3.37
C THR A 145 3.88 -11.93 4.15
N PRO A 146 2.65 -11.89 3.59
CA PRO A 146 1.50 -11.34 4.30
C PRO A 146 1.07 -12.25 5.46
N THR A 147 0.55 -11.65 6.51
CA THR A 147 -0.03 -12.32 7.67
C THR A 147 -1.55 -12.30 7.60
N VAL A 148 -2.18 -13.43 7.90
CA VAL A 148 -3.64 -13.55 7.99
C VAL A 148 -4.12 -13.04 9.35
N ASN A 149 -5.26 -12.36 9.37
CA ASN A 149 -5.91 -11.90 10.59
C ASN A 149 -6.11 -13.07 11.58
N SER A 150 -5.82 -12.85 12.86
CA SER A 150 -5.92 -13.85 13.93
C SER A 150 -7.32 -14.43 14.12
N SER A 151 -8.37 -13.76 13.62
CA SER A 151 -9.74 -14.29 13.64
C SER A 151 -9.98 -15.43 12.65
N ILE A 152 -9.04 -15.69 11.73
CA ILE A 152 -9.16 -16.69 10.68
C ILE A 152 -8.13 -17.80 10.95
N ASP A 153 -8.64 -19.03 11.11
CA ASP A 153 -7.80 -20.21 11.15
C ASP A 153 -7.60 -20.75 9.72
N ILE A 154 -6.41 -20.51 9.16
CA ILE A 154 -6.03 -20.98 7.82
C ILE A 154 -6.16 -22.51 7.74
N SER A 155 -5.78 -23.23 8.80
CA SER A 155 -5.81 -24.71 8.85
C SER A 155 -7.22 -25.29 8.79
N LYS A 156 -8.24 -24.45 8.92
CA LYS A 156 -9.66 -24.79 8.84
C LYS A 156 -10.39 -24.06 7.73
N THR A 157 -9.68 -23.35 6.85
CA THR A 157 -10.25 -22.59 5.73
C THR A 157 -9.90 -23.24 4.39
N THR A 158 -10.87 -23.42 3.50
CA THR A 158 -10.61 -23.97 2.16
C THR A 158 -10.13 -22.89 1.20
N ILE A 159 -9.55 -23.30 0.07
CA ILE A 159 -9.15 -22.35 -0.99
C ILE A 159 -10.36 -21.58 -1.53
N ALA A 160 -11.50 -22.25 -1.72
CA ALA A 160 -12.71 -21.60 -2.22
C ALA A 160 -13.25 -20.52 -1.24
N GLU A 161 -13.11 -20.74 0.07
CA GLU A 161 -13.41 -19.74 1.09
C GLU A 161 -12.39 -18.59 1.06
N ALA A 162 -11.09 -18.90 0.95
CA ALA A 162 -10.02 -17.91 0.92
C ALA A 162 -10.08 -16.96 -0.29
N LEU A 163 -10.50 -17.47 -1.45
CA LEU A 163 -10.70 -16.65 -2.66
C LEU A 163 -11.83 -15.62 -2.53
N LYS A 164 -12.67 -15.74 -1.50
CA LYS A 164 -13.75 -14.79 -1.19
C LYS A 164 -13.39 -13.81 -0.07
N TRP A 165 -12.17 -13.90 0.48
CA TRP A 165 -11.72 -13.02 1.54
C TRP A 165 -11.67 -11.56 1.07
N GLN A 166 -12.02 -10.66 2.00
CA GLN A 166 -11.67 -9.26 1.84
C GLN A 166 -10.16 -9.09 1.98
N LEU A 167 -9.55 -8.19 1.21
CA LEU A 167 -8.10 -7.96 1.26
C LEU A 167 -7.64 -7.48 2.65
N SER A 168 -8.53 -6.85 3.43
CA SER A 168 -8.30 -6.44 4.82
C SER A 168 -8.07 -7.59 5.80
N TYR A 169 -8.38 -8.83 5.42
CA TYR A 169 -8.05 -10.02 6.21
C TYR A 169 -6.57 -10.39 6.13
N LEU A 170 -5.86 -9.78 5.20
CA LEU A 170 -4.42 -9.92 5.05
C LEU A 170 -3.75 -8.60 5.45
N SER A 171 -2.59 -8.71 6.07
CA SER A 171 -1.78 -7.57 6.50
C SER A 171 -0.33 -7.82 6.16
N ILE A 172 0.45 -6.76 6.00
CA ILE A 172 1.89 -6.85 5.79
C ILE A 172 2.54 -6.03 6.89
N ASN A 173 3.28 -6.70 7.76
CA ASN A 173 4.02 -6.03 8.82
C ASN A 173 5.36 -5.50 8.25
N ASN A 174 5.39 -4.22 7.94
CA ASN A 174 6.57 -3.55 7.41
C ASN A 174 7.11 -2.52 8.40
N GLY A 175 8.37 -2.69 8.83
CA GLY A 175 9.06 -1.74 9.71
C GLY A 175 9.62 -0.50 8.98
N ASN A 176 9.69 -0.51 7.65
CA ASN A 176 10.26 0.56 6.85
C ASN A 176 9.19 1.57 6.41
N ARG A 177 9.17 2.76 7.02
CA ARG A 177 8.19 3.82 6.74
C ARG A 177 8.28 4.42 5.34
N ASP A 178 9.39 4.21 4.62
CA ASP A 178 9.57 4.71 3.27
C ASP A 178 8.89 3.83 2.21
N LEU A 179 8.42 2.65 2.61
CA LEU A 179 7.78 1.68 1.73
C LEU A 179 6.29 1.56 2.05
N LYS A 180 5.48 1.58 1.00
CA LYS A 180 4.04 1.35 1.07
C LYS A 180 3.73 0.02 0.44
N TYR A 181 3.00 -0.83 1.16
CA TYR A 181 2.57 -2.14 0.70
C TYR A 181 1.06 -2.11 0.49
N GLU A 182 0.63 -2.64 -0.65
CA GLU A 182 -0.77 -2.74 -1.04
C GLU A 182 -1.03 -4.17 -1.51
N ILE A 183 -2.01 -4.84 -0.91
CA ILE A 183 -2.48 -6.13 -1.38
C ILE A 183 -3.45 -5.87 -2.53
N LEU A 184 -3.19 -6.46 -3.69
CA LEU A 184 -3.95 -6.20 -4.91
C LEU A 184 -5.02 -7.25 -5.16
N LYS A 185 -4.65 -8.54 -5.04
CA LYS A 185 -5.56 -9.66 -5.31
C LYS A 185 -5.10 -10.94 -4.62
N ILE A 186 -6.06 -11.83 -4.45
CA ILE A 186 -5.87 -13.21 -4.03
C ILE A 186 -6.27 -14.11 -5.21
N THR A 187 -5.41 -15.05 -5.57
CA THR A 187 -5.68 -16.01 -6.66
C THR A 187 -5.37 -17.43 -6.22
N LYS A 188 -5.97 -18.39 -6.92
CA LYS A 188 -5.63 -19.80 -6.72
C LYS A 188 -4.16 -20.02 -7.07
N SER A 189 -3.46 -20.80 -6.26
CA SER A 189 -2.11 -21.25 -6.55
C SER A 189 -2.14 -22.60 -7.26
N GLU A 190 -1.07 -22.89 -8.02
CA GLU A 190 -0.83 -24.21 -8.59
C GLU A 190 -0.36 -25.21 -7.52
N VAL A 191 0.23 -24.72 -6.43
CA VAL A 191 0.61 -25.54 -5.29
C VAL A 191 -0.65 -25.94 -4.52
N ALA A 192 -0.79 -27.24 -4.22
CA ALA A 192 -1.95 -27.76 -3.49
C ALA A 192 -2.14 -27.04 -2.15
N ASN A 193 -3.40 -26.82 -1.76
CA ASN A 193 -3.74 -26.21 -0.48
C ASN A 193 -3.06 -24.87 -0.20
N SER A 194 -2.90 -24.05 -1.26
CA SER A 194 -2.31 -22.73 -1.17
C SER A 194 -3.01 -21.68 -2.06
N ILE A 195 -2.84 -20.41 -1.69
CA ILE A 195 -3.26 -19.25 -2.48
C ILE A 195 -2.03 -18.40 -2.82
N ASN A 196 -2.11 -17.63 -3.90
CA ASN A 196 -1.15 -16.59 -4.22
C ASN A 196 -1.74 -15.23 -3.87
N VAL A 197 -0.94 -14.40 -3.22
CA VAL A 197 -1.29 -13.02 -2.87
C VAL A 197 -0.39 -12.10 -3.67
N GLU A 198 -0.99 -11.29 -4.54
CA GLU A 198 -0.27 -10.27 -5.30
C GLU A 198 -0.18 -8.99 -4.49
N ILE A 199 1.03 -8.46 -4.39
CA ILE A 199 1.36 -7.32 -3.52
C ILE A 199 2.14 -6.30 -4.36
N ARG A 200 1.73 -5.03 -4.27
CA ARG A 200 2.48 -3.89 -4.78
C ARG A 200 3.30 -3.26 -3.67
N ILE A 201 4.59 -3.07 -3.91
CA ILE A 201 5.46 -2.23 -3.09
C ILE A 201 5.65 -0.92 -3.82
N SER A 202 5.50 0.19 -3.12
CA SER A 202 5.79 1.52 -3.65
C SER A 202 6.76 2.29 -2.76
N LYS A 203 7.64 3.08 -3.40
CA LYS A 203 8.58 3.99 -2.73
C LYS A 203 8.50 5.37 -3.37
N GLY A 204 8.49 6.42 -2.56
CA GLY A 204 8.28 7.80 -3.01
C GLY A 204 6.81 8.23 -2.96
N ASN A 205 6.51 9.41 -3.51
CA ASN A 205 5.17 10.03 -3.58
C ASN A 205 5.02 10.88 -4.85
N GLY A 206 3.79 11.00 -5.37
CA GLY A 206 3.51 11.85 -6.54
C GLY A 206 4.32 11.40 -7.77
N GLU A 207 4.96 12.35 -8.46
CA GLU A 207 5.71 12.08 -9.70
C GLU A 207 7.01 11.27 -9.52
N ASN A 208 7.51 11.12 -8.28
CA ASN A 208 8.67 10.29 -7.98
C ASN A 208 8.34 8.89 -7.46
N LEU A 209 7.04 8.53 -7.40
CA LEU A 209 6.57 7.23 -6.96
C LEU A 209 7.02 6.14 -7.94
N ALA A 210 7.83 5.20 -7.46
CA ALA A 210 8.11 3.96 -8.15
C ALA A 210 7.38 2.81 -7.46
N SER A 211 6.97 1.80 -8.23
CA SER A 211 6.32 0.62 -7.69
C SER A 211 6.73 -0.65 -8.44
N ILE A 212 6.80 -1.75 -7.71
CA ILE A 212 6.95 -3.10 -8.25
C ILE A 212 5.87 -4.00 -7.66
N THR A 213 5.46 -5.01 -8.43
CA THR A 213 4.50 -6.02 -7.99
C THR A 213 5.20 -7.37 -7.85
N TYR A 214 4.90 -8.09 -6.77
CA TYR A 214 5.38 -9.45 -6.54
C TYR A 214 4.25 -10.34 -6.02
N SER A 215 4.46 -11.65 -6.06
CA SER A 215 3.51 -12.63 -5.55
C SER A 215 4.13 -13.44 -4.41
N ARG A 216 3.33 -13.74 -3.39
CA ARG A 216 3.70 -14.64 -2.30
C ARG A 216 2.64 -15.73 -2.13
N THR A 217 3.12 -16.95 -1.97
CA THR A 217 2.27 -18.11 -1.72
C THR A 217 2.01 -18.24 -0.23
N LEU A 218 0.74 -18.30 0.15
CA LEU A 218 0.30 -18.68 1.50
C LEU A 218 -0.17 -20.13 1.46
N ASN A 219 0.37 -20.95 2.36
CA ASN A 219 0.11 -22.38 2.47
C ASN A 219 -0.70 -22.69 3.73
N GLY A 220 -1.14 -23.95 3.85
CA GLY A 220 -1.74 -24.49 5.07
C GLY A 220 -3.26 -24.53 5.07
N PHE A 221 -3.90 -24.32 3.92
CA PHE A 221 -5.34 -24.42 3.79
C PHE A 221 -5.81 -25.88 3.85
N ILE A 222 -7.04 -26.10 4.28
CA ILE A 222 -7.65 -27.45 4.31
C ILE A 222 -8.26 -27.79 2.94
N SER A 223 -8.22 -29.07 2.54
CA SER A 223 -8.93 -29.53 1.36
C SER A 223 -10.45 -29.50 1.58
N ASP A 224 -11.23 -29.48 0.50
CA ASP A 224 -12.70 -29.50 0.61
C ASP A 224 -13.19 -30.83 1.22
N GLU A 225 -12.52 -31.95 0.91
CA GLU A 225 -12.79 -33.27 1.50
C GLU A 225 -12.50 -33.28 3.00
N ASP A 226 -11.33 -32.80 3.42
CA ASP A 226 -10.97 -32.76 4.84
C ASP A 226 -11.86 -31.80 5.62
N LYS A 227 -12.29 -30.69 4.99
CA LYS A 227 -13.23 -29.73 5.59
C LYS A 227 -14.58 -30.39 5.88
N LYS A 228 -15.10 -31.22 4.97
CA LYS A 228 -16.35 -31.97 5.20
C LYS A 228 -16.21 -32.90 6.40
N VAL A 229 -15.10 -33.64 6.51
CA VAL A 229 -14.83 -34.53 7.65
C VAL A 229 -14.66 -33.73 8.93
N TYR A 230 -13.93 -32.61 8.90
CA TYR A 230 -13.79 -31.69 10.04
C TYR A 230 -15.15 -31.19 10.54
N LEU A 231 -16.03 -30.75 9.65
CA LEU A 231 -17.36 -30.26 10.01
C LEU A 231 -18.24 -31.38 10.58
N ALA A 232 -18.18 -32.59 10.02
CA ALA A 232 -18.87 -33.75 10.57
C ALA A 232 -18.35 -34.10 11.97
N ASN A 233 -17.02 -34.14 12.17
CA ASN A 233 -16.41 -34.35 13.48
C ASN A 233 -16.84 -33.29 14.49
N LEU A 234 -16.87 -32.02 14.09
CA LEU A 234 -17.32 -30.92 14.94
C LEU A 234 -18.79 -31.06 15.34
N GLU A 235 -19.64 -31.46 14.40
CA GLU A 235 -21.06 -31.70 14.65
C GLU A 235 -21.27 -32.90 15.57
N GLU A 236 -20.54 -33.99 15.39
CA GLU A 236 -20.56 -35.13 16.31
C GLU A 236 -20.13 -34.76 17.73
N ILE A 237 -19.11 -33.89 17.88
CA ILE A 237 -18.73 -33.36 19.20
C ILE A 237 -19.87 -32.54 19.82
N LYS A 238 -20.60 -31.74 19.03
CA LYS A 238 -21.75 -30.96 19.52
C LYS A 238 -22.96 -31.82 19.87
N GLN A 239 -23.21 -32.85 19.07
CA GLN A 239 -24.35 -33.77 19.23
C GLN A 239 -24.11 -34.86 20.27
N ALA A 240 -22.88 -35.06 20.73
CA ALA A 240 -22.56 -35.81 21.93
C ALA A 240 -23.30 -35.15 23.11
N LYS A 241 -24.58 -35.55 23.27
CA LYS A 241 -25.70 -34.80 23.87
C LYS A 241 -25.50 -34.51 25.36
N ASN A 242 -24.48 -35.11 25.96
CA ASN A 242 -23.97 -34.86 27.29
C ASN A 242 -22.46 -34.78 27.18
N GLN A 243 -21.92 -33.58 26.99
CA GLN A 243 -20.52 -33.28 27.28
C GLN A 243 -20.10 -34.02 28.55
N ILE A 244 -19.08 -34.84 28.41
CA ILE A 244 -18.64 -35.77 29.45
C ILE A 244 -18.39 -35.03 30.76
N GLU A 245 -19.03 -35.50 31.83
CA GLU A 245 -18.78 -35.00 33.16
C GLU A 245 -17.58 -35.73 33.79
N PRO A 246 -16.62 -35.01 34.41
CA PRO A 246 -15.58 -35.64 35.20
C PRO A 246 -16.18 -36.53 36.28
N GLN A 247 -15.80 -37.80 36.29
CA GLN A 247 -16.28 -38.77 37.27
C GLN A 247 -15.28 -38.84 38.43
N LEU A 248 -15.81 -38.81 39.65
CA LEU A 248 -15.04 -39.05 40.85
C LEU A 248 -14.51 -40.49 40.84
N LEU A 249 -13.26 -40.66 41.28
CA LEU A 249 -12.68 -41.98 41.49
C LEU A 249 -13.09 -42.58 42.85
N ASP A 250 -13.36 -41.74 43.84
CA ASP A 250 -13.84 -42.09 45.18
C ASP A 250 -14.82 -41.02 45.69
N GLU A 251 -15.97 -41.43 46.23
CA GLU A 251 -16.97 -40.55 46.85
C GLU A 251 -16.39 -39.72 48.01
N LYS A 252 -15.39 -40.24 48.73
CA LYS A 252 -14.69 -39.50 49.80
C LYS A 252 -14.02 -38.22 49.31
N THR A 253 -13.80 -38.07 48.00
CA THR A 253 -13.28 -36.84 47.38
C THR A 253 -14.15 -35.62 47.71
N LYS A 254 -15.47 -35.77 47.95
CA LYS A 254 -16.35 -34.67 48.38
C LYS A 254 -15.97 -34.08 49.74
N GLN A 255 -15.23 -34.80 50.57
CA GLN A 255 -14.76 -34.33 51.88
C GLN A 255 -13.48 -33.48 51.79
N LYS A 256 -12.86 -33.40 50.60
CA LYS A 256 -11.68 -32.56 50.36
C LYS A 256 -12.08 -31.10 50.20
N THR A 257 -11.15 -30.22 50.55
CA THR A 257 -11.28 -28.79 50.26
C THR A 257 -11.19 -28.52 48.77
N VAL A 258 -11.79 -27.43 48.29
CA VAL A 258 -11.68 -26.99 46.89
C VAL A 258 -10.22 -26.85 46.45
N LYS A 259 -9.34 -26.36 47.33
CA LYS A 259 -7.90 -26.24 47.05
C LYS A 259 -7.25 -27.60 46.80
N GLU A 260 -7.51 -28.59 47.66
CA GLU A 260 -6.98 -29.95 47.48
C GLU A 260 -7.47 -30.59 46.18
N VAL A 261 -8.72 -30.33 45.80
CA VAL A 261 -9.32 -30.82 44.55
C VAL A 261 -8.59 -30.24 43.34
N ILE A 262 -8.36 -28.93 43.32
CA ILE A 262 -7.65 -28.25 42.23
C ILE A 262 -6.20 -28.75 42.11
N GLU A 263 -5.51 -28.93 43.24
CA GLU A 263 -4.12 -29.39 43.23
C GLU A 263 -3.96 -30.85 42.78
N ASN A 264 -4.97 -31.70 43.01
CA ASN A 264 -4.89 -33.14 42.79
C ASN A 264 -5.90 -33.69 41.78
N TYR A 265 -6.53 -32.84 40.96
CA TYR A 265 -7.66 -33.26 40.12
C TYR A 265 -7.38 -34.48 39.23
N LYS A 266 -6.13 -34.65 38.75
CA LYS A 266 -5.71 -35.77 37.89
C LYS A 266 -5.78 -37.14 38.59
N THR A 267 -5.64 -37.18 39.91
CA THR A 267 -5.74 -38.42 40.72
C THR A 267 -7.09 -38.60 41.36
N LEU A 268 -7.96 -37.57 41.31
CA LEU A 268 -9.29 -37.57 41.92
C LEU A 268 -10.41 -37.78 40.90
N PHE A 269 -10.17 -37.43 39.63
CA PHE A 269 -11.17 -37.50 38.56
C PHE A 269 -10.66 -38.30 37.37
N LYS A 270 -11.59 -38.97 36.69
CA LYS A 270 -11.40 -39.54 35.36
C LYS A 270 -12.44 -39.00 34.39
N LEU A 271 -12.04 -38.84 33.13
CA LEU A 271 -12.99 -38.62 32.04
C LEU A 271 -13.31 -39.98 31.41
N PRO A 272 -14.59 -40.33 31.16
CA PRO A 272 -14.92 -41.53 30.42
C PRO A 272 -14.32 -41.52 29.02
N THR A 273 -13.97 -42.71 28.55
CA THR A 273 -13.43 -42.95 27.22
C THR A 273 -14.54 -43.31 26.27
N GLN A 274 -14.61 -42.64 25.12
CA GLN A 274 -15.51 -42.99 24.03
C GLN A 274 -14.70 -43.16 22.75
N THR A 275 -14.98 -44.22 22.00
CA THR A 275 -14.25 -44.53 20.76
C THR A 275 -14.26 -43.35 19.80
N GLY A 276 -13.08 -42.98 19.31
CA GLY A 276 -12.89 -41.88 18.36
C GLY A 276 -12.89 -40.48 18.98
N PHE A 277 -13.10 -40.35 20.29
CA PHE A 277 -13.02 -39.08 21.01
C PHE A 277 -11.84 -39.06 21.96
N ILE A 278 -11.18 -37.92 22.06
CA ILE A 278 -10.14 -37.64 23.03
C ILE A 278 -10.64 -36.54 23.94
N TYR A 279 -10.66 -36.81 25.24
CA TYR A 279 -11.11 -35.87 26.27
C TYR A 279 -9.95 -35.49 27.17
N GLU A 280 -9.80 -34.20 27.47
CA GLU A 280 -8.67 -33.67 28.23
C GLU A 280 -9.15 -32.56 29.20
N ILE A 281 -8.83 -32.69 30.48
CA ILE A 281 -9.02 -31.60 31.46
C ILE A 281 -7.85 -30.64 31.34
N GLN A 282 -8.10 -29.42 30.89
CA GLN A 282 -7.08 -28.39 30.72
C GLN A 282 -6.75 -27.65 32.01
N SER A 283 -7.78 -27.25 32.75
CA SER A 283 -7.64 -26.60 34.04
C SER A 283 -8.83 -26.92 34.94
N VAL A 284 -8.60 -26.78 36.24
CA VAL A 284 -9.63 -26.86 37.27
C VAL A 284 -9.48 -25.62 38.14
N GLU A 285 -10.57 -24.88 38.29
CA GLU A 285 -10.58 -23.58 38.95
C GLU A 285 -11.70 -23.53 39.98
N THR A 286 -11.62 -22.62 40.95
CA THR A 286 -12.72 -22.40 41.91
C THR A 286 -13.88 -21.72 41.19
N ASP A 287 -15.10 -22.16 41.47
CA ASP A 287 -16.28 -21.46 40.97
C ASP A 287 -16.40 -20.09 41.65
N VAL A 288 -16.51 -19.04 40.84
CA VAL A 288 -16.55 -17.65 41.31
C VAL A 288 -17.80 -17.32 42.14
N ASN A 289 -18.88 -18.09 41.97
CA ASN A 289 -20.17 -17.90 42.64
C ASN A 289 -20.42 -18.93 43.75
N ASN A 290 -19.67 -20.04 43.77
CA ASN A 290 -19.83 -21.10 44.75
C ASN A 290 -18.49 -21.64 45.27
N LYS A 291 -18.13 -21.26 46.50
CA LYS A 291 -16.89 -21.67 47.16
C LYS A 291 -16.79 -23.16 47.53
N THR A 292 -17.86 -23.93 47.31
CA THR A 292 -17.89 -25.40 47.47
C THR A 292 -17.85 -26.12 46.11
N ALA A 293 -17.59 -25.40 45.02
CA ALA A 293 -17.60 -25.92 43.67
C ALA A 293 -16.31 -25.65 42.92
N VAL A 294 -16.01 -26.54 41.97
CA VAL A 294 -14.90 -26.39 41.03
C VAL A 294 -15.42 -26.44 39.60
N VAL A 295 -14.79 -25.65 38.74
CA VAL A 295 -15.06 -25.56 37.31
C VAL A 295 -13.94 -26.29 36.57
N PHE A 296 -14.31 -27.32 35.81
CA PHE A 296 -13.43 -28.06 34.93
C PHE A 296 -13.51 -27.47 33.52
N ASN A 297 -12.39 -26.97 33.02
CA ASN A 297 -12.24 -26.60 31.61
C ASN A 297 -11.79 -27.83 30.82
N ILE A 298 -12.66 -28.33 29.94
CA ILE A 298 -12.45 -29.59 29.23
C ILE A 298 -12.36 -29.31 27.73
N ILE A 299 -11.42 -30.00 27.09
CA ILE A 299 -11.34 -30.10 25.63
C ILE A 299 -11.82 -31.47 25.18
N VAL A 300 -12.59 -31.47 24.10
CA VAL A 300 -12.88 -32.65 23.28
C VAL A 300 -12.22 -32.49 21.92
N LYS A 301 -11.54 -33.53 21.47
CA LYS A 301 -11.01 -33.65 20.12
C LYS A 301 -11.60 -34.89 19.45
N LYS A 302 -11.88 -34.79 18.15
CA LYS A 302 -12.28 -35.93 17.30
C LYS A 302 -11.60 -35.81 15.94
N GLY A 303 -11.07 -36.93 15.45
CA GLY A 303 -10.28 -36.99 14.22
C GLY A 303 -8.82 -36.58 14.41
N GLU A 304 -8.07 -36.57 13.31
CA GLU A 304 -6.62 -36.36 13.30
C GLU A 304 -6.24 -35.28 12.28
N ASN A 305 -5.07 -34.66 12.48
CA ASN A 305 -4.47 -33.69 11.54
C ASN A 305 -5.44 -32.55 11.13
N SER A 306 -5.52 -32.25 9.84
CA SER A 306 -6.42 -31.24 9.25
C SER A 306 -7.89 -31.50 9.59
N GLN A 307 -8.29 -32.76 9.70
CA GLN A 307 -9.65 -33.21 9.96
C GLN A 307 -10.05 -33.14 11.44
N GLN A 308 -9.09 -32.90 12.35
CA GLN A 308 -9.37 -32.86 13.78
C GLN A 308 -10.26 -31.66 14.13
N ALA A 309 -11.41 -31.93 14.74
CA ALA A 309 -12.26 -30.93 15.36
C ALA A 309 -11.95 -30.83 16.85
N THR A 310 -12.03 -29.61 17.39
CA THR A 310 -11.80 -29.33 18.81
C THR A 310 -12.95 -28.48 19.35
N LEU A 311 -13.52 -28.88 20.49
CA LEU A 311 -14.49 -28.08 21.23
C LEU A 311 -14.03 -27.93 22.68
N ARG A 312 -14.20 -26.72 23.23
CA ARG A 312 -13.96 -26.41 24.64
C ARG A 312 -15.31 -26.25 25.33
N TYR A 313 -15.44 -26.81 26.53
CA TYR A 313 -16.59 -26.55 27.39
C TYR A 313 -16.20 -26.61 28.86
N THR A 314 -17.11 -26.18 29.71
CA THR A 314 -16.93 -26.15 31.17
C THR A 314 -17.93 -27.07 31.86
N LYS A 315 -17.50 -27.75 32.92
CA LYS A 315 -18.37 -28.51 33.81
C LYS A 315 -18.14 -28.10 35.26
N VAL A 316 -19.22 -27.87 35.98
CA VAL A 316 -19.16 -27.50 37.40
C VAL A 316 -19.51 -28.70 38.24
N ILE A 317 -18.66 -29.03 39.20
CA ILE A 317 -18.94 -30.06 40.20
C ILE A 317 -18.99 -29.38 41.57
N THR A 318 -20.07 -29.59 42.31
CA THR A 318 -20.35 -28.94 43.60
C THR A 318 -20.21 -29.92 44.77
N GLY A 319 -20.26 -29.41 46.01
CA GLY A 319 -20.33 -30.25 47.22
C GLY A 319 -18.99 -30.62 47.83
N PHE A 320 -17.95 -29.82 47.59
CA PHE A 320 -16.65 -29.91 48.27
C PHE A 320 -16.62 -29.04 49.52
N VAL A 321 -15.65 -29.27 50.40
CA VAL A 321 -15.49 -28.47 51.62
C VAL A 321 -14.93 -27.09 51.26
N GLU A 322 -15.47 -26.02 51.86
CA GLU A 322 -14.96 -24.67 51.68
C GLU A 322 -13.51 -24.57 52.19
N ASN A 323 -12.64 -23.86 51.47
CA ASN A 323 -11.30 -23.56 51.95
C ASN A 323 -11.41 -22.73 53.24
N LYS A 324 -10.90 -23.25 54.36
CA LYS A 324 -10.81 -22.52 55.63
C LYS A 324 -9.71 -21.47 55.61
#